data_AF-A0A3D2IHD5-F1
#
_entry.id   AF-A0A3D2IHD5-F1
#
_cell.length_a   1.000
_cell.length_b   1.000
_cell.length_c   1.000
_cell.angle_alpha   90.00
_cell.angle_beta   90.00
_cell.angle_gamma   90.00
#
_symmetry.space_group_name_H-M   'P 1'
#
loop_
_entity.id
_entity.type
_entity.pdbx_description
1 polymer ?
#
loop_
_entity_poly.entity_id
_entity_poly.type
_entity_poly.pdbx_seq_one_letter_code
_entity_poly.pdbx_strand_id
1 'polypeptide(L)' 'GVGMGYSQHAGMVVLADGTDRAEACIRRVLYNDPAMGIFRHHDAGYEKATEVGNEHDLII' A
#
# COMPACT_ATOMS: atom_id res chain seq x y z
N GLY A 1 -7.59 13.77 -11.42
CA GLY A 1 -9.05 13.61 -11.48
C GLY A 1 -9.47 13.37 -12.91
N VAL A 2 -10.68 12.89 -13.13
CA VAL A 2 -11.20 12.48 -14.46
C VAL A 2 -12.60 13.04 -14.74
N GLY A 3 -13.06 14.00 -13.93
CA GLY A 3 -14.44 14.49 -13.95
C GLY A 3 -15.37 13.60 -13.11
N MET A 4 -16.67 13.92 -13.14
CA MET A 4 -17.67 13.23 -12.32
C MET A 4 -17.99 11.84 -12.86
N GLY A 5 -17.99 10.83 -11.99
CA GLY A 5 -18.46 9.47 -12.29
C GLY A 5 -17.40 8.47 -12.77
N TYR A 6 -16.15 8.87 -12.98
CA TYR A 6 -15.13 8.03 -13.64
C TYR A 6 -14.07 7.43 -12.72
N SER A 7 -13.98 7.85 -11.45
CA SER A 7 -12.96 7.32 -10.55
C SER A 7 -13.39 7.37 -9.09
N GLN A 8 -12.96 6.36 -8.34
CA GLN A 8 -12.88 6.39 -6.88
C GLN A 8 -11.42 6.12 -6.51
N HIS A 9 -10.87 6.91 -5.59
CA HIS A 9 -9.49 6.74 -5.12
C HIS A 9 -9.39 7.21 -3.66
N ALA A 10 -8.44 6.66 -2.93
CA ALA A 10 -8.12 7.04 -1.56
C ALA A 10 -6.75 7.71 -1.51
N GLY A 11 -6.54 8.54 -0.49
CA GLY A 11 -5.24 9.13 -0.16
C GLY A 11 -4.90 8.87 1.29
N MET A 12 -3.60 8.73 1.59
CA MET A 12 -3.08 8.54 2.93
C MET A 12 -2.00 9.58 3.23
N VAL A 13 -1.99 10.09 4.47
CA VAL A 13 -0.97 11.01 5.00
C VAL A 13 -0.59 10.57 6.40
N VAL A 14 0.69 10.55 6.71
CA VAL A 14 1.23 10.29 8.05
C VAL A 14 2.23 11.39 8.43
N LEU A 15 2.23 11.81 9.70
CA LEU A 15 3.15 12.81 10.23
C LEU A 15 4.37 12.12 10.87
N ALA A 16 5.57 12.62 10.54
CA ALA A 16 6.81 12.29 11.22
C ALA A 16 7.21 13.43 12.16
N ASP A 17 6.77 13.36 13.41
CA ASP A 17 7.05 14.40 14.44
C ASP A 17 8.21 14.04 15.38
N GLY A 18 8.87 12.90 15.16
CA GLY A 18 9.99 12.42 15.97
C GLY A 18 9.61 11.64 17.23
N THR A 19 8.31 11.38 17.46
CA THR A 19 7.86 10.55 18.58
C THR A 19 7.94 9.05 18.28
N ASP A 20 8.13 8.22 19.31
CA ASP A 20 8.09 6.75 19.20
C ASP A 20 6.75 6.24 18.63
N ARG A 21 5.67 6.96 18.94
CA ARG A 21 4.35 6.67 18.36
C ARG A 21 4.35 6.88 16.85
N ALA A 22 4.91 8.00 16.37
CA ALA A 22 5.00 8.28 14.94
C ALA A 22 5.86 7.23 14.24
N GLU A 23 6.99 6.82 14.82
CA GLU A 23 7.81 5.73 14.28
C GLU A 23 6.99 4.44 14.05
N ALA A 24 6.24 4.00 15.07
CA ALA A 24 5.41 2.81 14.98
C ALA A 24 4.30 2.94 13.92
N CYS A 25 3.70 4.12 13.79
CA CYS A 25 2.70 4.41 12.76
C CYS A 25 3.30 4.40 11.35
N ILE A 26 4.44 5.07 11.16
CA ILE A 26 5.15 5.17 9.88
C ILE A 26 5.57 3.80 9.39
N ARG A 27 6.18 2.98 10.25
CA ARG A 27 6.61 1.62 9.90
C ARG A 27 5.45 0.77 9.38
N ARG A 28 4.25 0.93 9.94
CA ARG A 28 3.06 0.18 9.50
C ARG A 28 2.49 0.74 8.21
N VAL A 29 2.26 2.05 8.12
CA VAL A 29 1.58 2.63 6.96
C VAL A 29 2.44 2.56 5.71
N LEU A 30 3.75 2.80 5.80
CA LEU A 30 4.63 2.75 4.64
C LEU A 30 4.92 1.33 4.15
N TYR A 31 4.53 0.31 4.92
CA TYR A 31 4.52 -1.07 4.45
C TYR A 31 3.15 -1.44 3.88
N ASN A 32 2.06 -1.16 4.60
CA ASN A 32 0.72 -1.59 4.24
C ASN A 32 0.15 -0.87 3.02
N ASP A 33 0.36 0.45 2.90
CA ASP A 33 -0.20 1.25 1.79
C ASP A 33 0.31 0.77 0.41
N PRO A 34 1.63 0.58 0.18
CA PRO A 34 2.09 -0.02 -1.07
C PRO A 34 1.77 -1.51 -1.18
N ALA A 35 1.72 -2.28 -0.08
CA ALA A 35 1.31 -3.69 -0.11
C ALA A 35 -0.12 -3.86 -0.67
N MET A 36 -1.04 -2.92 -0.40
CA MET A 36 -2.37 -2.91 -1.04
C MET A 36 -2.29 -2.85 -2.57
N GLY A 37 -1.30 -2.16 -3.11
CA GLY A 37 -1.02 -2.16 -4.55
C GLY A 37 -0.60 -3.55 -5.04
N ILE A 38 0.28 -4.23 -4.30
CA ILE A 38 0.72 -5.59 -4.64
C ILE A 38 -0.46 -6.56 -4.56
N PHE A 39 -1.24 -6.56 -3.48
CA PHE A 39 -2.43 -7.38 -3.33
C PHE A 39 -3.42 -7.19 -4.48
N ARG A 40 -3.67 -5.94 -4.87
CA ARG A 40 -4.59 -5.63 -5.98
C ARG A 40 -4.11 -6.22 -7.30
N HIS A 41 -2.82 -6.12 -7.61
CA HIS A 41 -2.29 -6.64 -8.87
C HIS A 41 -2.12 -8.16 -8.83
N HIS A 42 -1.82 -8.73 -7.67
CA HIS A 42 -1.82 -10.17 -7.45
C HIS A 42 -3.20 -10.77 -7.76
N ASP A 43 -4.26 -10.22 -7.16
CA ASP A 43 -5.64 -10.63 -7.39
C ASP A 43 -6.06 -10.49 -8.86
N ALA A 44 -5.55 -9.47 -9.56
CA ALA A 44 -5.77 -9.29 -10.99
C ALA A 44 -4.96 -10.25 -11.90
N GLY A 45 -4.12 -11.12 -11.34
CA GLY A 45 -3.37 -12.16 -12.06
C GLY A 45 -2.00 -11.72 -12.60
N TYR A 46 -1.41 -10.64 -12.09
CA TYR A 46 -0.08 -10.21 -12.52
C TYR A 46 1.01 -11.03 -11.82
N GLU A 47 1.72 -11.87 -12.57
CA GLU A 47 2.82 -12.71 -12.04
C GLU A 47 3.88 -11.91 -11.29
N LYS A 48 4.20 -10.70 -11.78
CA LYS A 48 5.18 -9.83 -11.11
C LYS A 48 4.75 -9.42 -9.71
N ALA A 49 3.46 -9.30 -9.45
CA ALA A 49 2.96 -9.01 -8.11
C ALA A 49 3.10 -10.21 -7.17
N THR A 50 2.93 -11.44 -7.67
CA THR A 50 3.22 -12.67 -6.90
C THR A 50 4.70 -12.74 -6.53
N GLU A 51 5.60 -12.48 -7.49
CA GLU A 51 7.06 -12.46 -7.24
C GLU A 51 7.42 -11.46 -6.14
N VAL A 52 7.00 -10.20 -6.30
CA VAL A 52 7.31 -9.13 -5.34
C VAL A 52 6.65 -9.38 -3.98
N GLY A 53 5.45 -9.96 -3.95
CA GLY A 53 4.80 -10.33 -2.70
C GLY A 53 5.56 -11.41 -1.93
N ASN A 54 6.06 -12.43 -2.62
CA ASN A 54 6.91 -13.45 -2.01
C ASN A 54 8.27 -12.90 -1.55
N GLU A 55 8.89 -11.98 -2.31
CA GLU A 55 10.14 -11.31 -1.92
C GLU A 55 10.02 -10.49 -0.63
N HIS A 56 8.82 -10.00 -0.32
CA HIS A 56 8.54 -9.15 0.84
C HIS A 56 7.71 -9.83 1.93
N ASP A 57 7.58 -11.16 1.89
CA ASP A 57 6.84 -12.00 2.84
C ASP A 57 5.37 -11.55 3.03
N LEU A 58 4.74 -11.08 1.96
CA LEU A 58 3.31 -10.73 1.96
C LEU A 58 2.44 -11.99 1.96
N ILE A 59 1.31 -11.91 2.65
CA ILE A 59 0.31 -12.99 2.71
C ILE A 59 -0.60 -12.85 1.48
N ILE A 60 -0.28 -13.59 0.41
CA ILE A 60 -0.97 -13.58 -0.89
C ILE A 60 -1.34 -14.97 -1.38
#